data_AF-A0A4Y8BSP9-F1
#
_entry.id   AF-A0A4Y8BSP9-F1
#
_cell.length_a   1.000
_cell.length_b   1.000
_cell.length_c   1.000
_cell.angle_alpha   90.00
_cell.angle_beta   90.00
_cell.angle_gamma   90.00
#
_symmetry.space_group_name_H-M   'P 1'
#
loop_
_entity.id
_entity.type
_entity.pdbx_description
1 polymer ?
#
loop_
_entity_poly.entity_id
_entity_poly.type
_entity_poly.pdbx_seq_one_letter_code
_entity_poly.pdbx_strand_id
1 'polypeptide(L)' 'MIYILEFFKGASWALVLFGAFFLFFHFTYFYLYLCTIGLLLSLVVSLLLRNYELHQKLLD' A
#
# COMPACT_ATOMS: atom_id res chain seq x y z
N MET A 1 -5.30 -8.06 -14.16
CA MET A 1 -4.62 -6.83 -13.67
C MET A 1 -5.16 -6.38 -12.32
N ILE A 2 -6.48 -6.28 -12.11
CA ILE A 2 -7.08 -5.89 -10.82
C ILE A 2 -6.58 -6.75 -9.64
N TYR A 3 -6.59 -8.08 -9.77
CA TYR A 3 -6.14 -9.00 -8.70
C TYR A 3 -4.71 -8.75 -8.22
N ILE A 4 -3.80 -8.34 -9.12
CA ILE A 4 -2.41 -8.04 -8.76
C ILE A 4 -2.36 -6.73 -7.97
N LEU A 5 -3.11 -5.70 -8.37
CA LEU A 5 -3.19 -4.43 -7.65
C LEU A 5 -3.85 -4.60 -6.27
N GLU A 6 -4.89 -5.43 -6.14
CA GLU A 6 -5.49 -5.76 -4.84
C GLU A 6 -4.51 -6.50 -3.93
N PHE A 7 -3.71 -7.43 -4.47
CA PHE A 7 -2.64 -8.08 -3.71
C PHE A 7 -1.61 -7.06 -3.21
N PHE A 8 -1.14 -6.15 -4.08
CA PHE A 8 -0.19 -5.10 -3.68
C PHE A 8 -0.78 -4.14 -2.65
N LYS A 9 -2.08 -3.84 -2.72
CA LYS A 9 -2.78 -3.06 -1.70
C LYS A 9 -2.70 -3.81 -0.36
N GLY A 10 -3.08 -5.09 -0.32
CA GLY A 10 -2.96 -5.90 0.90
C GLY A 10 -1.53 -5.97 1.45
N ALA A 11 -0.55 -6.22 0.60
CA ALA A 11 0.87 -6.29 0.97
C ALA A 11 1.38 -4.96 1.54
N SER A 12 0.98 -3.82 0.96
CA SER A 12 1.36 -2.50 1.46
C SER A 12 0.84 -2.24 2.87
N TRP A 13 -0.40 -2.62 3.16
CA TRP A 13 -0.98 -2.52 4.51
C TRP A 13 -0.31 -3.46 5.50
N ALA A 14 0.03 -4.69 5.09
CA ALA A 14 0.78 -5.62 5.93
C ALA A 14 2.16 -5.06 6.29
N LEU A 15 2.82 -4.37 5.36
CA LEU A 15 4.13 -3.74 5.57
C LEU A 15 4.05 -2.56 6.55
N VAL A 16 2.97 -1.76 6.50
CA VAL A 16 2.68 -0.71 7.50
C VAL A 16 2.41 -1.32 8.86
N LEU A 17 1.57 -2.35 8.96
CA LEU A 17 1.25 -3.02 10.22
C LEU A 17 2.50 -3.65 10.85
N PHE A 18 3.33 -4.30 10.04
CA PHE A 18 4.59 -4.88 10.48
C PHE A 18 5.53 -3.78 10.99
N GLY A 19 5.78 -2.73 10.20
CA GLY A 19 6.63 -1.61 10.63
C GLY A 19 6.12 -0.95 11.91
N ALA A 20 4.81 -0.73 12.02
CA ALA A 20 4.19 -0.09 13.18
C ALA A 20 4.30 -0.98 14.42
N PHE A 21 4.04 -2.28 14.28
CA PHE A 21 4.17 -3.25 15.37
C PHE A 21 5.60 -3.25 15.93
N PHE A 22 6.62 -3.38 15.07
CA PHE A 22 8.01 -3.38 15.51
C PHE A 22 8.47 -2.05 16.11
N LEU A 23 7.93 -0.92 15.64
CA LEU A 23 8.22 0.39 16.20
C LEU A 23 7.77 0.53 17.66
N PHE A 24 6.71 -0.18 18.09
CA PHE A 24 6.29 -0.23 19.49
C PHE A 24 7.28 -0.98 20.39
N PHE A 25 7.98 -2.00 19.87
CA PHE A 25 8.95 -2.78 20.65
C PHE A 25 10.36 -2.20 20.59
N HIS A 26 10.72 -1.59 19.46
CA HIS A 26 12.05 -1.04 19.26
C HIS A 26 12.02 0.17 18.32
N PHE A 27 12.20 1.37 18.89
CA PHE A 27 12.20 2.58 18.11
C PHE A 27 13.48 2.68 17.26
N THR A 28 13.33 2.57 15.95
CA THR A 28 14.42 2.74 14.98
C THR A 28 13.89 3.43 13.74
N TYR A 29 14.68 4.36 13.20
CA TYR A 29 14.35 5.05 11.94
C TYR A 29 14.03 4.08 10.80
N PHE A 30 14.67 2.91 10.77
CA PHE A 30 14.38 1.83 9.82
C PHE A 30 12.90 1.44 9.77
N TYR A 31 12.25 1.21 10.91
CA TYR A 31 10.83 0.83 10.95
C TYR A 31 9.91 1.99 10.56
N LEU A 32 10.32 3.22 10.90
CA LEU A 32 9.66 4.44 10.44
C LEU A 32 9.68 4.56 8.91
N TYR A 33 10.85 4.33 8.29
CA TYR A 33 10.98 4.26 6.83
C TYR A 33 10.18 3.12 6.21
N LEU A 34 10.13 1.96 6.87
CA LEU A 34 9.33 0.84 6.41
C LEU A 34 7.83 1.22 6.35
N CYS A 35 7.31 1.86 7.41
CA CYS A 35 5.94 2.36 7.44
C CYS A 35 5.67 3.40 6.34
N THR A 36 6.56 4.37 6.14
CA THR A 36 6.35 5.41 5.13
C THR A 36 6.36 4.84 3.71
N ILE A 37 7.23 3.87 3.43
CA ILE A 37 7.26 3.14 2.15
C ILE A 37 5.95 2.35 1.96
N GLY A 38 5.47 1.66 2.99
CA GLY A 38 4.19 0.94 2.93
C GLY A 38 3.00 1.86 2.65
N LEU A 39 2.94 3.02 3.31
CA LEU A 39 1.89 4.01 3.08
C LEU A 39 1.95 4.59 1.66
N LEU A 40 3.15 4.92 1.17
CA LEU A 40 3.34 5.42 -0.19
C LEU A 40 2.89 4.38 -1.22
N LEU A 41 3.25 3.11 -1.02
CA LEU A 41 2.84 2.01 -1.88
C LEU A 41 1.32 1.84 -1.88
N SER A 42 0.67 1.89 -0.71
CA SER A 42 -0.79 1.81 -0.61
C SER A 42 -1.47 2.93 -1.39
N LEU A 43 -0.95 4.16 -1.31
CA LEU A 43 -1.49 5.31 -2.01
C LEU A 43 -1.37 5.14 -3.54
N VAL A 44 -0.17 4.80 -4.03
CA VAL A 44 0.08 4.58 -5.47
C VAL A 44 -0.81 3.48 -6.02
N VAL A 45 -0.91 2.35 -5.34
CA VAL A 45 -1.74 1.22 -5.76
C VAL A 45 -3.22 1.58 -5.76
N SER A 46 -3.69 2.32 -4.76
CA SER A 46 -5.09 2.77 -4.69
C SER A 46 -5.44 3.74 -5.83
N LEU A 47 -4.51 4.64 -6.19
CA LEU A 47 -4.68 5.53 -7.34
C LEU A 47 -4.73 4.75 -8.66
N LEU A 48 -3.83 3.78 -8.85
CA LEU A 48 -3.82 2.91 -10.03
C LEU A 48 -5.12 2.13 -10.17
N LEU A 49 -5.62 1.55 -9.08
CA LEU A 49 -6.86 0.78 -9.07
C LEU A 49 -8.06 1.67 -9.42
N ARG A 50 -8.14 2.86 -8.81
CA ARG A 50 -9.19 3.83 -9.12
C ARG A 50 -9.13 4.34 -10.56
N ASN A 51 -7.92 4.56 -11.10
CA ASN A 51 -7.74 4.97 -12.49
C ASN A 51 -8.18 3.87 -13.46
N TYR A 52 -7.85 2.60 -13.14
CA TYR A 52 -8.27 1.46 -13.94
C TYR A 52 -9.80 1.33 -13.96
N GLU A 53 -10.46 1.42 -12.80
CA GLU A 53 -11.92 1.40 -12.70
C GLU A 53 -12.58 2.55 -13.48
N LEU A 54 -11.97 3.75 -13.42
CA LEU A 54 -12.48 4.91 -14.15
C LEU A 54 -12.36 4.71 -15.66
N HIS A 55 -11.23 4.19 -16.13
CA HIS A 55 -11.02 3.89 -17.54
C HIS A 55 -12.00 2.81 -18.03
N GLN A 56 -12.29 1.80 -17.20
CA GLN A 56 -13.25 0.77 -17.55
C GLN A 56 -14.68 1.35 -17.71
N LYS A 57 -15.11 2.22 -16.78
CA LYS A 57 -16.41 2.92 -16.85
C LYS A 57 -16.55 3.92 -18.00
N LEU A 58 -15.44 4.42 -18.55
CA LEU A 58 -15.44 5.31 -19.70
C LEU A 58 -15.48 4.55 -21.03
N LEU A 59 -15.11 3.26 -21.01
CA LEU A 59 -15.08 2.39 -22.19
C LEU A 59 -16.38 1.58 -22.37
N ASP A 60 -17.09 1.31 -21.27
CA ASP A 60 -18.44 0.72 -21.23
C ASP A 60 -19.53 1.81 -21.43
#